data_AF-A0A6A6UFK4-F1
#
_entry.id   AF-A0A6A6UFK4-F1
#
_cell.length_a   1.000
_cell.length_b   1.000
_cell.length_c   1.000
_cell.angle_alpha   90.00
_cell.angle_beta   90.00
_cell.angle_gamma   90.00
#
_symmetry.space_group_name_H-M   'P 1'
#
loop_
_entity.id
_entity.type
_entity.pdbx_description
1 polymer ?
#
loop_
_entity_poly.entity_id
_entity_poly.type
_entity_poly.pdbx_seq_one_letter_code
_entity_poly.pdbx_strand_id
1 'polypeptide(L)'
;MLGYAPVLATLLAAVNAQLGAPNPNCTVVEKLVPNPGPFYMFEPGKADCGAGWAVPFGPVPPGCAKLEVLVARGTSESGPIGQIVGDPLVARVIRDMKKLNETAQGYPVQASHVDPSKQYPADMLNFITGVTDVSKRITAQIQACPDIKFALVGYSQGGSVMSTAQLMLSAEQKEKIIAVVLYGSGDGTTILDPLKDRTIANCAVGDFACGDLQQGPGHTSYNERGTIWHDRSSQYIVQQLHGKALGRKIMKTPNDPL
;
A
#
# COMPACT_ATOMS: atom_id res chain seq x y z
N MET A 1 14.87 -35.26 -19.80
CA MET A 1 13.63 -34.48 -19.55
C MET A 1 13.08 -34.95 -18.20
N LEU A 2 13.27 -34.18 -17.13
CA LEU A 2 12.85 -34.52 -15.76
C LEU A 2 12.08 -33.33 -15.17
N GLY A 3 11.00 -33.66 -14.46
CA GLY A 3 9.81 -32.82 -14.25
C GLY A 3 9.96 -31.61 -13.33
N TYR A 4 9.40 -30.48 -13.77
CA TYR A 4 9.15 -29.26 -13.00
C TYR A 4 7.75 -29.22 -12.35
N ALA A 5 6.89 -30.22 -12.62
CA ALA A 5 5.49 -30.24 -12.21
C ALA A 5 5.23 -30.47 -10.69
N PRO A 6 5.99 -31.29 -9.94
CA PRO A 6 5.58 -31.66 -8.58
C PRO A 6 5.87 -30.58 -7.51
N VAL A 7 6.74 -29.60 -7.80
CA VAL A 7 7.11 -28.51 -6.86
C VAL A 7 6.05 -27.41 -6.82
N LEU A 8 5.36 -27.18 -7.93
CA LEU A 8 4.29 -26.16 -8.02
C LEU A 8 3.03 -26.58 -7.26
N ALA A 9 2.70 -27.88 -7.29
CA ALA A 9 1.52 -28.42 -6.63
C ALA A 9 1.64 -28.43 -5.09
N THR A 10 2.85 -28.64 -4.57
CA THR A 10 3.12 -28.62 -3.12
C THR A 10 3.14 -27.21 -2.54
N LEU A 11 3.56 -26.20 -3.32
CA LEU A 11 3.47 -24.79 -2.90
C LEU A 11 2.01 -24.30 -2.82
N LEU A 12 1.16 -24.68 -3.79
CA LEU A 12 -0.26 -24.29 -3.81
C LEU A 12 -1.05 -24.91 -2.63
N ALA A 13 -0.74 -26.16 -2.28
CA ALA A 13 -1.39 -26.84 -1.16
C ALA A 13 -0.99 -26.26 0.21
N ALA A 14 0.25 -25.79 0.36
CA ALA A 14 0.73 -25.16 1.60
C ALA A 14 0.10 -23.76 1.82
N VAL A 15 -0.14 -22.99 0.76
CA VAL A 15 -0.79 -21.68 0.83
C VAL A 15 -2.26 -21.81 1.23
N ASN A 16 -2.97 -22.82 0.73
CA ASN A 16 -4.38 -23.04 1.06
C ASN A 16 -4.61 -23.58 2.48
N ALA A 17 -3.62 -24.20 3.12
CA ALA A 17 -3.76 -24.80 4.44
C ALA A 17 -3.68 -23.79 5.62
N GLN A 18 -3.30 -22.54 5.37
CA GLN A 18 -3.18 -21.49 6.39
C GLN A 18 -4.42 -20.59 6.52
N LEU A 19 -5.44 -20.80 5.68
CA LEU A 19 -6.71 -20.09 5.73
C LEU A 19 -7.68 -20.93 6.59
N GLY A 20 -8.00 -20.44 7.79
CA GLY A 20 -9.04 -21.03 8.62
C GLY A 20 -10.36 -21.18 7.84
N ALA A 21 -11.16 -22.21 8.19
CA ALA A 21 -12.37 -22.56 7.45
C ALA A 21 -13.28 -21.34 7.19
N PRO A 22 -13.74 -21.13 5.94
CA PRO A 22 -14.58 -20.00 5.60
C PRO A 22 -15.94 -20.07 6.29
N ASN A 23 -16.43 -18.92 6.74
CA ASN A 23 -17.77 -18.75 7.30
C ASN A 23 -18.83 -19.18 6.26
N PRO A 24 -19.83 -20.00 6.63
CA PRO A 24 -20.81 -20.58 5.68
C PRO A 24 -21.70 -19.54 4.98
N ASN A 25 -21.69 -18.28 5.40
CA ASN A 25 -22.36 -17.17 4.70
C ASN A 25 -21.43 -16.40 3.73
N CYS A 26 -20.23 -16.92 3.44
CA CYS A 26 -19.27 -16.33 2.52
C CYS A 26 -19.18 -17.17 1.23
N THR A 27 -19.51 -16.59 0.08
CA THR A 27 -19.20 -17.22 -1.22
C THR A 27 -17.74 -17.00 -1.56
N VAL A 28 -16.94 -18.08 -1.49
CA VAL A 28 -15.59 -18.13 -2.07
C VAL A 28 -15.72 -17.93 -3.57
N VAL A 29 -15.14 -16.86 -4.11
CA VAL A 29 -15.01 -16.71 -5.57
C VAL A 29 -13.83 -17.57 -5.99
N GLU A 30 -14.09 -18.86 -6.18
CA GLU A 30 -13.09 -19.90 -6.45
C GLU A 30 -12.47 -19.82 -7.85
N LYS A 31 -12.92 -18.86 -8.68
CA LYS A 31 -12.47 -18.73 -10.06
C LYS A 31 -11.85 -17.37 -10.31
N LEU A 32 -10.51 -17.37 -10.36
CA LEU A 32 -9.77 -16.49 -11.26
C LEU A 32 -10.34 -16.70 -12.67
N VAL A 33 -11.02 -15.70 -13.22
CA VAL A 33 -11.43 -15.75 -14.63
C VAL A 33 -10.20 -15.43 -15.47
N PRO A 34 -9.72 -16.33 -16.34
CA PRO A 34 -8.61 -16.02 -17.23
C PRO A 34 -9.07 -15.01 -18.28
N ASN A 35 -8.39 -13.86 -18.35
CA ASN A 35 -8.44 -12.96 -19.51
C ASN A 35 -7.10 -13.11 -20.27
N PRO A 36 -7.02 -12.94 -21.60
CA PRO A 36 -5.78 -13.15 -22.35
C PRO A 36 -4.80 -11.96 -22.24
N GLY A 37 -4.50 -11.53 -21.01
CA GLY A 37 -3.52 -10.50 -20.67
C GLY A 37 -3.10 -10.61 -19.18
N PRO A 38 -1.96 -10.01 -18.75
CA PRO A 38 -1.31 -10.33 -17.47
C PRO A 38 -1.99 -9.77 -16.21
N PHE A 39 -3.26 -9.37 -16.28
CA PHE A 39 -4.00 -8.77 -15.17
C PHE A 39 -5.26 -9.59 -14.87
N TYR A 40 -5.34 -10.11 -13.65
CA TYR A 40 -6.61 -10.56 -13.07
C TYR A 40 -7.25 -9.34 -12.39
N MET A 41 -8.46 -8.97 -12.82
CA MET A 41 -9.22 -7.85 -12.26
C MET A 41 -10.45 -8.39 -11.50
N PHE A 42 -10.79 -7.74 -10.39
CA PHE A 42 -12.05 -7.95 -9.66
C PHE A 42 -13.23 -7.33 -10.42
N GLU A 43 -14.39 -7.98 -10.39
CA GLU A 43 -15.66 -7.38 -10.87
C GLU A 43 -16.21 -6.35 -9.85
N PRO A 44 -16.78 -5.23 -10.29
CA PRO A 44 -17.42 -4.26 -9.40
C PRO A 44 -18.81 -4.73 -8.95
N GLY A 45 -19.12 -4.59 -7.65
CA GLY A 45 -20.52 -4.47 -7.19
C GLY A 45 -21.07 -5.52 -6.22
N LYS A 46 -20.28 -6.42 -5.63
CA LYS A 46 -20.73 -7.21 -4.46
C LYS A 46 -19.65 -7.24 -3.38
N ALA A 47 -19.94 -6.58 -2.25
CA ALA A 47 -19.26 -6.74 -0.97
C ALA A 47 -19.27 -8.23 -0.57
N ASP A 48 -18.37 -8.82 0.22
CA ASP A 48 -17.18 -8.46 1.02
C ASP A 48 -16.79 -9.80 1.70
N CYS A 49 -15.55 -9.99 2.18
CA CYS A 49 -15.17 -10.83 3.34
C CYS A 49 -13.66 -11.13 3.36
N GLY A 50 -12.94 -10.54 4.33
CA GLY A 50 -11.78 -11.15 4.99
C GLY A 50 -10.50 -11.35 4.16
N ALA A 51 -9.42 -10.73 4.62
CA ALA A 51 -8.08 -10.75 3.99
C ALA A 51 -8.08 -10.18 2.56
N GLY A 52 -7.57 -8.95 2.42
CA GLY A 52 -7.23 -8.42 1.11
C GLY A 52 -6.22 -9.36 0.45
N TRP A 53 -6.68 -10.17 -0.49
CA TRP A 53 -5.80 -11.01 -1.28
C TRP A 53 -4.82 -10.10 -2.01
N ALA A 54 -3.54 -10.45 -1.94
CA ALA A 54 -2.47 -9.72 -2.60
C ALA A 54 -2.84 -9.43 -4.05
N VAL A 55 -2.66 -8.18 -4.49
CA VAL A 55 -2.82 -7.85 -5.91
C VAL A 55 -1.73 -8.65 -6.65
N PRO A 56 -2.09 -9.59 -7.54
CA PRO A 56 -1.07 -10.31 -8.29
C PRO A 56 -0.33 -9.28 -9.15
N PHE A 57 0.98 -9.18 -8.91
CA PHE A 57 1.85 -8.34 -9.71
C PHE A 57 1.98 -8.95 -11.10
N GLY A 58 1.25 -8.36 -12.05
CA GLY A 58 1.64 -8.44 -13.45
C GLY A 58 2.90 -7.61 -13.69
N PRO A 59 3.67 -7.88 -14.76
CA PRO A 59 4.63 -6.92 -15.28
C PRO A 59 3.96 -5.54 -15.45
N VAL A 60 4.75 -4.47 -15.23
CA VAL A 60 4.32 -3.09 -15.52
C VAL A 60 3.65 -3.08 -16.90
N PRO A 61 2.38 -2.64 -17.02
CA PRO A 61 1.74 -2.61 -18.32
C PRO A 61 2.59 -1.77 -19.27
N PRO A 62 2.77 -2.17 -20.54
CA PRO A 62 3.53 -1.36 -21.48
C PRO A 62 2.89 0.03 -21.57
N GLY A 63 3.68 1.08 -21.27
CA GLY A 63 3.22 2.47 -21.20
C GLY A 63 3.35 3.08 -19.80
N CYS A 64 2.85 4.31 -19.64
CA CYS A 64 2.94 5.08 -18.40
C CYS A 64 1.63 5.01 -17.62
N ALA A 65 1.70 4.66 -16.34
CA ALA A 65 0.57 4.84 -15.43
C ALA A 65 0.40 6.33 -15.12
N LYS A 66 -0.84 6.80 -14.95
CA LYS A 66 -1.09 8.17 -14.49
C LYS A 66 -0.65 8.36 -13.03
N LEU A 67 -0.82 7.32 -12.21
CA LEU A 67 -0.45 7.31 -10.80
C LEU A 67 0.33 6.04 -10.43
N GLU A 68 1.40 6.20 -9.67
CA GLU A 68 2.06 5.09 -9.00
C GLU A 68 2.04 5.25 -7.48
N VAL A 69 1.65 4.20 -6.78
CA VAL A 69 1.54 4.14 -5.32
C VAL A 69 2.74 3.38 -4.76
N LEU A 70 3.74 4.09 -4.23
CA LEU A 70 4.91 3.49 -3.58
C LEU A 70 4.53 3.13 -2.15
N VAL A 71 4.63 1.85 -1.79
CA VAL A 71 4.27 1.37 -0.46
C VAL A 71 5.48 0.83 0.28
N ALA A 72 5.82 1.46 1.40
CA ALA A 72 6.70 0.90 2.41
C ALA A 72 5.85 0.23 3.49
N ARG A 73 5.88 -1.11 3.50
CA ARG A 73 5.11 -1.95 4.41
C ARG A 73 5.61 -1.89 5.85
N GLY A 74 4.76 -2.32 6.78
CA GLY A 74 5.12 -2.49 8.18
C GLY A 74 6.07 -3.67 8.41
N THR A 75 6.73 -3.69 9.57
CA THR A 75 7.66 -4.75 9.94
C THR A 75 6.97 -6.12 9.92
N SER A 76 7.60 -7.09 9.26
CA SER A 76 7.12 -8.47 9.19
C SER A 76 5.73 -8.66 8.57
N GLU A 77 5.21 -7.67 7.84
CA GLU A 77 4.05 -7.89 6.99
C GLU A 77 4.37 -8.91 5.89
N SER A 78 3.46 -9.86 5.70
CA SER A 78 3.46 -10.81 4.60
C SER A 78 3.13 -10.12 3.28
N GLY A 79 3.55 -10.77 2.20
CA GLY A 79 3.32 -10.29 0.84
C GLY A 79 4.30 -9.19 0.41
N PRO A 80 4.33 -8.88 -0.89
CA PRO A 80 5.24 -7.88 -1.45
C PRO A 80 4.91 -6.45 -0.99
N ILE A 81 3.64 -6.03 -1.02
CA ILE A 81 3.20 -4.65 -0.65
C ILE A 81 2.78 -4.56 0.82
N GLY A 82 2.28 -5.65 1.41
CA GLY A 82 1.84 -5.71 2.81
C GLY A 82 0.31 -5.88 2.92
N GLN A 83 -0.12 -6.88 3.69
CA GLN A 83 -1.52 -7.31 3.76
C GLN A 83 -2.44 -6.40 4.60
N ILE A 84 -1.90 -5.58 5.51
CA ILE A 84 -2.70 -4.71 6.39
C ILE A 84 -2.99 -3.40 5.68
N VAL A 85 -1.98 -2.75 5.09
CA VAL A 85 -2.16 -1.41 4.50
C VAL A 85 -1.99 -1.43 2.98
N GLY A 86 -0.94 -2.07 2.50
CA GLY A 86 -0.51 -1.98 1.12
C GLY A 86 -1.52 -2.53 0.12
N ASP A 87 -1.70 -3.84 0.13
CA ASP A 87 -2.61 -4.55 -0.76
C ASP A 87 -4.04 -3.98 -0.73
N PRO A 88 -4.67 -3.77 0.44
CA PRO A 88 -6.01 -3.22 0.45
C PRO A 88 -6.07 -1.80 -0.08
N LEU A 89 -5.16 -0.88 0.27
CA LEU A 89 -5.18 0.49 -0.24
C LEU A 89 -4.95 0.56 -1.75
N VAL A 90 -3.94 -0.14 -2.27
CA VAL A 90 -3.63 -0.15 -3.71
C VAL A 90 -4.84 -0.64 -4.50
N ALA A 91 -5.53 -1.69 -4.02
CA ALA A 91 -6.76 -2.17 -4.66
C ALA A 91 -7.86 -1.10 -4.72
N ARG A 92 -8.04 -0.27 -3.67
CA ARG A 92 -9.03 0.82 -3.67
C ARG A 92 -8.64 1.93 -4.63
N VAL A 93 -7.35 2.30 -4.68
CA VAL A 93 -6.84 3.32 -5.62
C VAL A 93 -7.05 2.86 -7.07
N ILE A 94 -6.66 1.63 -7.42
CA ILE A 94 -6.87 1.09 -8.77
C ILE A 94 -8.35 1.07 -9.13
N ARG A 95 -9.21 0.62 -8.20
CA ARG A 95 -10.68 0.64 -8.39
C ARG A 95 -11.19 2.05 -8.68
N ASP A 96 -10.77 3.05 -7.91
CA ASP A 96 -11.29 4.42 -8.03
C ASP A 96 -10.72 5.13 -9.27
N MET A 97 -9.47 4.88 -9.64
CA MET A 97 -8.87 5.34 -10.90
C MET A 97 -9.55 4.73 -12.13
N LYS A 98 -9.90 3.43 -12.08
CA LYS A 98 -10.63 2.76 -13.16
C LYS A 98 -12.00 3.39 -13.41
N LYS A 99 -12.72 3.81 -12.35
CA LYS A 99 -14.02 4.52 -12.50
C LYS A 99 -13.89 5.83 -13.29
N LEU A 100 -12.69 6.42 -13.30
CA LEU A 100 -12.36 7.65 -14.02
C LEU A 100 -11.69 7.38 -15.38
N ASN A 101 -11.59 6.11 -15.80
CA ASN A 101 -10.87 5.68 -16.99
C ASN A 101 -9.37 6.04 -16.97
N GLU A 102 -8.76 6.01 -15.78
CA GLU A 102 -7.34 6.32 -15.56
C GLU A 102 -6.56 5.11 -15.03
N THR A 103 -5.25 5.11 -15.22
CA THR A 103 -4.36 4.01 -14.84
C THR A 103 -3.62 4.31 -13.54
N ALA A 104 -3.57 3.31 -12.66
CA ALA A 104 -2.72 3.33 -11.48
C ALA A 104 -2.05 1.98 -11.23
N GLN A 105 -0.90 1.99 -10.56
CA GLN A 105 -0.20 0.78 -10.14
C GLN A 105 0.40 0.93 -8.75
N GLY A 106 0.66 -0.19 -8.07
CA GLY A 106 1.40 -0.23 -6.81
C GLY A 106 2.86 -0.62 -7.02
N TYR A 107 3.75 -0.11 -6.18
CA TYR A 107 5.16 -0.49 -6.13
C TYR A 107 5.56 -0.88 -4.70
N PRO A 108 6.08 -2.10 -4.47
CA PRO A 108 6.54 -2.52 -3.15
C PRO A 108 7.94 -1.98 -2.90
N VAL A 109 8.05 -0.98 -2.01
CA VAL A 109 9.34 -0.43 -1.61
C VAL A 109 10.14 -1.51 -0.88
N GLN A 110 11.42 -1.62 -1.24
CA GLN A 110 12.36 -2.61 -0.72
C GLN A 110 12.85 -2.22 0.69
N ALA A 111 11.91 -2.06 1.63
CA ALA A 111 12.17 -1.61 3.00
C ALA A 111 12.18 -2.74 4.05
N SER A 112 11.82 -3.97 3.68
CA SER A 112 11.50 -5.02 4.66
C SER A 112 11.86 -6.45 4.19
N HIS A 113 12.83 -6.61 3.29
CA HIS A 113 13.31 -7.95 2.92
C HIS A 113 14.11 -8.58 4.06
N VAL A 114 13.38 -9.07 5.06
CA VAL A 114 13.89 -10.04 6.01
C VAL A 114 13.50 -11.39 5.43
N ASP A 115 14.52 -12.17 5.06
CA ASP A 115 14.42 -13.61 4.96
C ASP A 115 13.64 -14.12 6.18
N PRO A 116 12.45 -14.75 6.01
CA PRO A 116 11.61 -15.17 7.13
C PRO A 116 12.30 -16.18 8.07
N SER A 117 13.45 -16.75 7.67
CA SER A 117 14.28 -17.62 8.50
C SER A 117 15.28 -16.90 9.41
N LYS A 118 15.43 -15.57 9.27
CA LYS A 118 16.40 -14.78 10.04
C LYS A 118 15.71 -13.75 10.92
N GLN A 119 15.45 -14.13 12.18
CA GLN A 119 15.16 -13.18 13.26
C GLN A 119 16.42 -12.34 13.53
N TYR A 120 16.56 -11.22 12.84
CA TYR A 120 17.51 -10.17 13.20
C TYR A 120 16.75 -8.88 13.52
N PRO A 121 17.23 -8.09 14.49
CA PRO A 121 16.51 -6.93 15.01
C PRO A 121 16.23 -5.97 13.87
N ALA A 122 15.03 -5.41 13.80
CA ALA A 122 14.58 -4.37 12.87
C ALA A 122 15.75 -3.48 12.36
N ASP A 123 16.37 -3.89 11.26
CA ASP A 123 17.77 -3.58 10.96
C ASP A 123 17.87 -2.24 10.21
N MET A 124 18.66 -1.29 10.69
CA MET A 124 18.82 0.05 10.08
C MET A 124 19.20 -0.02 8.58
N LEU A 125 19.82 -1.11 8.15
CA LEU A 125 20.14 -1.37 6.75
C LEU A 125 18.89 -1.49 5.86
N ASN A 126 17.81 -2.09 6.35
CA ASN A 126 16.56 -2.24 5.60
C ASN A 126 15.83 -0.89 5.46
N PHE A 127 15.92 -0.06 6.50
CA PHE A 127 15.41 1.30 6.48
C PHE A 127 16.10 2.16 5.40
N ILE A 128 17.43 2.22 5.40
CA ILE A 128 18.21 3.00 4.40
C ILE A 128 17.98 2.47 2.98
N THR A 129 17.86 1.15 2.82
CA THR A 129 17.54 0.52 1.53
C THR A 129 16.19 1.01 1.01
N GLY A 130 15.15 0.98 1.85
CA GLY A 130 13.82 1.50 1.49
C GLY A 130 13.84 2.98 1.13
N VAL A 131 14.53 3.79 1.92
CA VAL A 131 14.69 5.24 1.68
C VAL A 131 15.33 5.50 0.31
N THR A 132 16.38 4.75 -0.01
CA THR A 132 17.11 4.87 -1.29
C THR A 132 16.28 4.38 -2.46
N ASP A 133 15.53 3.29 -2.28
CA ASP A 133 14.67 2.69 -3.30
C ASP A 133 13.55 3.64 -3.73
N VAL A 134 12.91 4.35 -2.79
CA VAL A 134 11.90 5.38 -3.11
C VAL A 134 12.46 6.44 -4.07
N SER A 135 13.63 7.01 -3.75
CA SER A 135 14.26 8.04 -4.59
C SER A 135 14.66 7.51 -5.97
N LYS A 136 15.24 6.29 -6.03
CA LYS A 136 15.60 5.63 -7.29
C LYS A 136 14.37 5.33 -8.15
N ARG A 137 13.29 4.82 -7.55
CA ARG A 137 12.05 4.51 -8.26
C ARG A 137 11.44 5.76 -8.86
N ILE A 138 11.30 6.83 -8.08
CA ILE A 138 10.76 8.11 -8.56
C ILE A 138 11.60 8.65 -9.71
N THR A 139 12.93 8.65 -9.57
CA THR A 139 13.84 9.12 -10.64
C THR A 139 13.65 8.34 -11.93
N ALA A 140 13.69 6.99 -11.84
CA ALA A 140 13.56 6.13 -13.00
C ALA A 140 12.18 6.27 -13.68
N GLN A 141 11.11 6.42 -12.89
CA GLN A 141 9.76 6.54 -13.43
C GLN A 141 9.49 7.91 -14.05
N ILE A 142 10.03 9.00 -13.51
CA ILE A 142 9.91 10.31 -14.16
C ILE A 142 10.62 10.30 -15.52
N GLN A 143 11.80 9.65 -15.61
CA GLN A 143 12.53 9.51 -16.88
C GLN A 143 11.78 8.70 -17.93
N ALA A 144 11.14 7.61 -17.52
CA ALA A 144 10.33 6.78 -18.42
C ALA A 144 8.97 7.42 -18.74
N CYS A 145 8.39 8.14 -17.78
CA CYS A 145 7.03 8.61 -17.77
C CYS A 145 6.93 10.04 -17.20
N PRO A 146 7.20 11.08 -18.00
CA PRO A 146 7.26 12.45 -17.51
C PRO A 146 5.97 12.94 -16.83
N ASP A 147 4.80 12.43 -17.23
CA ASP A 147 3.50 12.84 -16.68
C ASP A 147 3.08 12.07 -15.42
N ILE A 148 3.86 11.08 -14.99
CA ILE A 148 3.52 10.24 -13.84
C ILE A 148 3.40 11.06 -12.55
N LYS A 149 2.43 10.70 -11.72
CA LYS A 149 2.28 11.20 -10.36
C LYS A 149 2.52 10.07 -9.35
N PHE A 150 2.90 10.44 -8.14
CA PHE A 150 3.18 9.48 -7.08
C PHE A 150 2.32 9.71 -5.84
N ALA A 151 1.90 8.62 -5.21
CA ALA A 151 1.44 8.60 -3.83
C ALA A 151 2.44 7.78 -3.00
N LEU A 152 2.90 8.36 -1.89
CA LEU A 152 3.79 7.67 -0.94
C LEU A 152 2.96 7.10 0.20
N VAL A 153 3.06 5.81 0.47
CA VAL A 153 2.29 5.12 1.51
C VAL A 153 3.24 4.44 2.47
N GLY A 154 3.12 4.73 3.76
CA GLY A 154 3.93 4.10 4.79
C GLY A 154 3.09 3.62 5.97
N TYR A 155 3.33 2.38 6.38
CA TYR A 155 2.73 1.80 7.59
C TYR A 155 3.80 1.48 8.63
N SER A 156 3.57 1.90 9.89
CA SER A 156 4.51 1.66 10.99
C SER A 156 5.92 2.16 10.62
N GLN A 157 6.95 1.32 10.69
CA GLN A 157 8.31 1.65 10.23
C GLN A 157 8.36 2.22 8.79
N GLY A 158 7.48 1.77 7.90
CA GLY A 158 7.40 2.25 6.53
C GLY A 158 6.99 3.72 6.40
N GLY A 159 6.27 4.28 7.39
CA GLY A 159 6.01 5.72 7.42
C GLY A 159 7.27 6.54 7.69
N SER A 160 8.15 6.06 8.58
CA SER A 160 9.48 6.64 8.77
C SER A 160 10.33 6.57 7.50
N VAL A 161 10.24 5.48 6.72
CA VAL A 161 10.93 5.37 5.42
C VAL A 161 10.48 6.48 4.48
N MET A 162 9.17 6.72 4.35
CA MET A 162 8.65 7.80 3.50
C MET A 162 9.05 9.19 4.01
N SER A 163 8.99 9.38 5.33
CA SER A 163 9.40 10.62 5.97
C SER A 163 10.87 10.93 5.77
N THR A 164 11.75 9.94 5.68
CA THR A 164 13.18 10.17 5.42
C THR A 164 13.46 10.25 3.92
N ALA A 165 12.81 9.45 3.09
CA ALA A 165 12.95 9.49 1.64
C ALA A 165 12.68 10.88 1.06
N GLN A 166 11.68 11.61 1.60
CA GLN A 166 11.38 12.98 1.16
C GLN A 166 12.61 13.92 1.21
N LEU A 167 13.55 13.69 2.13
CA LEU A 167 14.72 14.55 2.33
C LEU A 167 15.74 14.37 1.20
N MET A 168 15.68 13.25 0.49
CA MET A 168 16.54 12.93 -0.66
C MET A 168 15.93 13.35 -2.00
N LEU A 169 14.70 13.86 -2.01
CA LEU A 169 14.01 14.25 -3.23
C LEU A 169 14.27 15.71 -3.60
N SER A 170 14.50 15.95 -4.90
CA SER A 170 14.53 17.30 -5.46
C SER A 170 13.16 17.99 -5.40
N ALA A 171 13.13 19.30 -5.60
CA ALA A 171 11.87 20.05 -5.68
C ALA A 171 10.96 19.51 -6.79
N GLU A 172 11.51 19.24 -7.98
CA GLU A 172 10.78 18.67 -9.12
C GLU A 172 10.20 17.28 -8.80
N GLN A 173 10.96 16.43 -8.10
CA GLN A 173 10.45 15.12 -7.67
C GLN A 173 9.30 15.27 -6.66
N LYS A 174 9.42 16.22 -5.71
CA LYS A 174 8.34 16.52 -4.74
C LYS A 174 7.10 17.07 -5.43
N GLU A 175 7.22 17.79 -6.53
CA GLU A 175 6.07 18.25 -7.33
C GLU A 175 5.30 17.11 -8.01
N LYS A 176 5.96 15.97 -8.29
CA LYS A 176 5.28 14.77 -8.81
C LYS A 176 4.54 13.99 -7.71
N ILE A 177 4.82 14.23 -6.44
CA ILE A 177 4.15 13.56 -5.31
C ILE A 177 2.86 14.30 -4.96
N ILE A 178 1.72 13.67 -5.21
CA ILE A 178 0.40 14.26 -4.97
C ILE A 178 -0.18 13.91 -3.60
N ALA A 179 0.34 12.87 -2.94
CA ALA A 179 -0.10 12.48 -1.60
C ALA A 179 1.00 11.74 -0.83
N VAL A 180 1.01 11.94 0.49
CA VAL A 180 1.68 11.08 1.47
C VAL A 180 0.60 10.52 2.40
N VAL A 181 0.53 9.20 2.53
CA VAL A 181 -0.47 8.49 3.32
C VAL A 181 0.25 7.68 4.38
N LEU A 182 0.05 8.04 5.63
CA LEU A 182 0.67 7.38 6.77
C LEU A 182 -0.38 6.57 7.53
N TYR A 183 0.03 5.39 8.00
CA TYR A 183 -0.76 4.55 8.90
C TYR A 183 0.12 4.21 10.10
N GLY A 184 -0.34 4.51 11.31
CA GLY A 184 0.40 4.16 12.53
C GLY A 184 1.85 4.61 12.53
N SER A 185 2.13 5.83 12.09
CA SER A 185 3.49 6.37 11.97
C SER A 185 3.52 7.87 12.30
N GLY A 186 2.89 8.24 13.42
CA GLY A 186 2.71 9.63 13.82
C GLY A 186 1.65 10.37 13.02
N ASP A 187 1.49 11.66 13.35
CA ASP A 187 0.44 12.55 12.84
C ASP A 187 0.82 13.29 11.54
N GLY A 188 1.90 12.87 10.88
CA GLY A 188 2.43 13.48 9.67
C GLY A 188 3.20 14.79 9.89
N THR A 189 3.49 15.20 11.14
CA THR A 189 4.36 16.36 11.43
C THR A 189 5.80 16.20 10.95
N THR A 190 6.26 14.96 10.74
CA THR A 190 7.59 14.67 10.17
C THR A 190 7.65 14.88 8.65
N ILE A 191 6.50 15.06 7.99
CA ILE A 191 6.43 15.43 6.58
C ILE A 191 6.55 16.94 6.44
N LEU A 192 7.54 17.38 5.67
CA LEU A 192 7.93 18.77 5.49
C LEU A 192 7.29 19.36 4.23
N ASP A 193 7.36 20.68 4.10
CA ASP A 193 6.90 21.38 2.90
C ASP A 193 7.71 20.92 1.66
N PRO A 194 7.05 20.80 0.48
CA PRO A 194 5.65 21.10 0.20
C PRO A 194 4.68 19.91 0.42
N LEU A 195 5.16 18.76 0.93
CA LEU A 195 4.35 17.54 1.03
C LEU A 195 3.44 17.52 2.26
N LYS A 196 3.72 18.37 3.25
CA LYS A 196 2.91 18.53 4.46
C LYS A 196 1.42 18.71 4.16
N ASP A 197 1.08 19.62 3.24
CA ASP A 197 -0.33 19.88 2.84
C ASP A 197 -0.91 18.81 1.89
N ARG A 198 -0.10 17.81 1.55
CA ARG A 198 -0.46 16.63 0.77
C ARG A 198 -0.47 15.37 1.64
N THR A 199 -0.48 15.51 2.97
CA THR A 199 -0.37 14.39 3.89
C THR A 199 -1.71 14.05 4.56
N ILE A 200 -2.08 12.77 4.54
CA ILE A 200 -3.12 12.21 5.40
C ILE A 200 -2.48 11.17 6.35
N ALA A 201 -2.62 11.39 7.65
CA ALA A 201 -2.16 10.48 8.69
C ALA A 201 -3.35 9.75 9.31
N ASN A 202 -3.35 8.42 9.22
CA ASN A 202 -4.31 7.53 9.85
C ASN A 202 -3.69 7.02 11.17
N CYS A 203 -4.30 7.39 12.29
CA CYS A 203 -3.82 7.08 13.64
C CYS A 203 -4.98 6.55 14.48
N ALA A 204 -5.22 5.24 14.40
CA ALA A 204 -6.28 4.59 15.16
C ALA A 204 -6.11 4.82 16.67
N VAL A 205 -7.23 4.86 17.40
CA VAL A 205 -7.21 4.91 18.87
C VAL A 205 -6.48 3.67 19.42
N GLY A 206 -5.58 3.88 20.38
CA GLY A 206 -4.71 2.84 20.93
C GLY A 206 -3.52 2.46 20.04
N ASP A 207 -3.18 3.27 19.03
CA ASP A 207 -1.96 3.10 18.26
C ASP A 207 -0.76 3.78 18.93
N PHE A 208 0.13 2.96 19.52
CA PHE A 208 1.35 3.42 20.19
C PHE A 208 2.28 4.21 19.28
N ALA A 209 2.33 3.90 17.98
CA ALA A 209 3.19 4.58 17.01
C ALA A 209 2.65 5.97 16.64
N CYS A 210 1.41 6.27 17.04
CA CYS A 210 0.81 7.60 16.98
C CYS A 210 0.87 8.34 18.33
N GLY A 211 1.58 7.80 19.32
CA GLY A 211 1.70 8.37 20.66
C GLY A 211 0.51 8.07 21.59
N ASP A 212 -0.43 7.24 21.16
CA ASP A 212 -1.54 6.77 22.00
C ASP A 212 -1.16 5.46 22.69
N LEU A 213 -0.70 5.57 23.94
CA LEU A 213 -0.27 4.42 24.75
C LEU A 213 -1.43 3.69 25.42
N GLN A 214 -2.68 4.01 25.08
CA GLN A 214 -3.82 3.19 25.49
C GLN A 214 -3.64 1.77 24.95
N GLN A 215 -3.79 0.76 25.80
CA GLN A 215 -3.72 -0.63 25.36
C GLN A 215 -4.88 -0.92 24.42
N GLY A 216 -4.59 -1.26 23.17
CA GLY A 216 -5.60 -1.59 22.17
C GLY A 216 -4.99 -2.12 20.87
N PRO A 217 -5.83 -2.67 19.97
CA PRO A 217 -5.39 -3.21 18.68
C PRO A 217 -5.09 -2.13 17.64
N GLY A 218 -5.09 -0.84 18.03
CA GLY A 218 -5.05 0.31 17.12
C GLY A 218 -4.00 0.19 16.02
N HIS A 219 -2.77 -0.17 16.41
CA HIS A 219 -1.66 -0.31 15.46
C HIS A 219 -1.89 -1.35 14.35
N THR A 220 -2.64 -2.42 14.62
CA THR A 220 -2.90 -3.50 13.66
C THR A 220 -4.32 -3.47 13.09
N SER A 221 -5.13 -2.48 13.45
CA SER A 221 -6.57 -2.43 13.15
C SER A 221 -6.94 -1.87 11.77
N TYR A 222 -5.95 -1.43 10.99
CA TYR A 222 -6.20 -0.64 9.77
C TYR A 222 -6.94 -1.37 8.65
N ASN A 223 -6.98 -2.71 8.69
CA ASN A 223 -7.74 -3.56 7.77
C ASN A 223 -8.94 -4.25 8.43
N GLU A 224 -9.33 -3.85 9.64
CA GLU A 224 -10.50 -4.42 10.30
C GLU A 224 -11.76 -4.23 9.47
N ARG A 225 -12.64 -5.23 9.53
CA ARG A 225 -13.89 -5.23 8.76
C ARG A 225 -14.78 -4.06 9.19
N GLY A 226 -15.40 -3.40 8.20
CA GLY A 226 -16.32 -2.29 8.44
C GLY A 226 -15.64 -0.94 8.65
N THR A 227 -14.30 -0.88 8.62
CA THR A 227 -13.55 0.37 8.64
C THR A 227 -13.42 0.96 7.23
N ILE A 228 -13.24 2.28 7.13
CA ILE A 228 -13.06 2.99 5.85
C ILE A 228 -11.66 3.60 5.69
N TRP A 229 -10.67 3.16 6.47
CA TRP A 229 -9.30 3.69 6.43
C TRP A 229 -8.73 3.77 5.00
N HIS A 230 -8.87 2.67 4.25
CA HIS A 230 -8.34 2.56 2.89
C HIS A 230 -9.20 3.27 1.85
N ASP A 231 -10.52 3.21 1.97
CA ASP A 231 -11.43 3.92 1.06
C ASP A 231 -11.27 5.44 1.19
N ARG A 232 -11.16 5.95 2.41
CA ARG A 232 -10.89 7.36 2.69
C ARG A 232 -9.51 7.80 2.17
N SER A 233 -8.49 6.98 2.36
CA SER A 233 -7.14 7.28 1.86
C SER A 233 -7.08 7.24 0.32
N SER A 234 -7.79 6.31 -0.31
CA SER A 234 -7.97 6.27 -1.77
C SER A 234 -8.65 7.54 -2.28
N GLN A 235 -9.74 7.96 -1.62
CA GLN A 235 -10.43 9.22 -1.94
C GLN A 235 -9.50 10.43 -1.83
N TYR A 236 -8.67 10.50 -0.79
CA TYR A 236 -7.69 11.57 -0.62
C TYR A 236 -6.68 11.61 -1.78
N ILE A 237 -6.09 10.46 -2.11
CA ILE A 237 -5.13 10.31 -3.22
C ILE A 237 -5.76 10.77 -4.55
N VAL A 238 -6.94 10.24 -4.89
CA VAL A 238 -7.59 10.52 -6.18
C VAL A 238 -8.03 11.98 -6.27
N GLN A 239 -8.55 12.57 -5.19
CA GLN A 239 -8.95 13.99 -5.17
C GLN A 239 -7.74 14.93 -5.30
N GLN A 240 -6.61 14.63 -4.65
CA GLN A 240 -5.37 15.41 -4.81
C GLN A 240 -4.81 15.30 -6.24
N LEU A 241 -4.83 14.10 -6.83
CA LEU A 241 -4.44 13.90 -8.23
C LEU A 241 -5.26 14.77 -9.19
N HIS A 242 -6.53 15.02 -8.85
CA HIS A 242 -7.48 15.80 -9.65
C HIS A 242 -7.55 17.28 -9.21
N GLY A 243 -6.51 17.77 -8.53
CA GLY A 243 -6.31 19.20 -8.25
C GLY A 243 -7.07 19.75 -7.05
N LYS A 244 -7.74 18.90 -6.26
CA LYS A 244 -8.40 19.35 -5.02
C LYS A 244 -7.39 19.40 -3.88
N ALA A 245 -6.98 20.60 -3.49
CA ALA A 245 -6.10 20.83 -2.35
C ALA A 245 -6.81 20.52 -1.01
N LEU A 246 -6.62 19.30 -0.50
CA LEU A 246 -7.29 18.83 0.72
C LEU A 246 -6.58 19.24 2.01
N GLY A 247 -5.35 19.75 1.91
CA GLY A 247 -4.50 20.07 3.06
C GLY A 247 -4.08 18.83 3.85
N ARG A 248 -3.36 19.07 4.95
CA ARG A 248 -2.99 18.00 5.89
C ARG A 248 -4.23 17.48 6.65
N LYS A 249 -4.37 16.15 6.74
CA LYS A 249 -5.45 15.48 7.47
C LYS A 249 -4.87 14.54 8.54
N ILE A 250 -5.52 14.46 9.69
CA ILE A 250 -5.23 13.49 10.75
C ILE A 250 -6.55 12.80 11.10
N MET A 251 -6.59 11.49 10.92
CA MET A 251 -7.80 10.71 11.08
C MET A 251 -7.63 9.72 12.24
N LYS A 252 -8.51 9.82 13.24
CA LYS A 252 -8.41 8.99 14.45
C LYS A 252 -9.41 7.85 14.53
N THR A 253 -10.56 8.00 13.89
CA THR A 253 -11.61 6.98 13.93
C THR A 253 -11.69 6.22 12.60
N PRO A 254 -12.09 4.94 12.65
CA PRO A 254 -12.19 4.09 11.47
C PRO A 254 -13.29 4.50 10.49
N ASN A 255 -14.26 5.33 10.92
CA ASN A 255 -15.49 5.60 10.18
C ASN A 255 -15.72 7.08 9.84
N ASP A 256 -14.86 8.00 10.31
CA ASP A 256 -14.99 9.41 9.94
C ASP A 256 -14.78 9.61 8.43
N PRO A 257 -15.62 10.40 7.76
CA PRO A 257 -15.41 10.76 6.36
C PRO A 257 -14.17 11.64 6.16
N LEU A 258 -13.79 11.87 4.90
CA LEU A 258 -12.64 12.69 4.51
C LEU A 258 -12.84 14.21 4.67
#